data_AF-A0A1F9D363-F1
#
_entry.id   AF-A0A1F9D363-F1
#
_cell.length_a   1.000
_cell.length_b   1.000
_cell.length_c   1.000
_cell.angle_alpha   90.00
_cell.angle_beta   90.00
_cell.angle_gamma   90.00
#
_symmetry.space_group_name_H-M   'P 1'
#
loop_
_entity.id
_entity.type
_entity.pdbx_description
1 polymer ?
#
loop_
_entity_poly.entity_id
_entity_poly.type
_entity_poly.pdbx_seq_one_letter_code
_entity_poly.pdbx_strand_id
1 'polypeptide(L)'
;MENIQNFQTLWFILIIILFLGYSLLDGFDLGIGTLLPFIGKKKEEKDILINSIGPVWDGNEVWLVTGAGALFAAFPQAYATAFSGFYPAMILVLFALIFRAVSIEFRAHDEARAWLWEKVLVAGSLLAALLFGIALGNVIYGVPLDYNMEFTGTFLTLLRPVPLLFGITGVAAILLQGASYAVLKTE
;
A
#
# COMPACT_ATOMS: atom_id res chain seq x y z
N MET A 1 7.49 31.89 16.75
CA MET A 1 7.23 30.51 17.22
C MET A 1 5.89 29.99 16.72
N GLU A 2 4.82 30.77 16.83
CA GLU A 2 3.47 30.42 16.33
C GLU A 2 3.42 30.07 14.83
N ASN A 3 4.11 30.84 13.98
CA ASN A 3 4.19 30.54 12.54
C ASN A 3 4.87 29.20 12.22
N ILE A 4 5.89 28.80 13.00
CA ILE A 4 6.59 27.51 12.80
C ILE A 4 5.64 26.36 13.15
N GLN A 5 4.92 26.47 14.26
CA GLN A 5 3.90 25.50 14.65
C GLN A 5 2.80 25.38 13.60
N ASN A 6 2.36 26.52 13.03
CA ASN A 6 1.35 26.53 11.97
C ASN A 6 1.82 25.78 10.72
N PHE A 7 3.08 25.97 10.29
CA PHE A 7 3.64 25.23 9.16
C PHE A 7 3.78 23.73 9.45
N GLN A 8 4.21 23.34 10.67
CA GLN A 8 4.28 21.94 11.06
C GLN A 8 2.90 21.28 11.03
N THR A 9 1.87 21.93 11.59
CA THR A 9 0.49 21.43 11.55
C THR A 9 -0.03 21.33 10.12
N LEU A 10 0.24 22.33 9.28
CA LEU A 10 -0.15 22.32 7.87
C LEU A 10 0.47 21.12 7.14
N TRP A 11 1.79 20.93 7.25
CA TRP A 11 2.49 19.82 6.61
C TRP A 11 2.04 18.47 7.13
N PHE A 12 1.76 18.34 8.42
CA PHE A 12 1.18 17.14 8.99
C PHE A 12 -0.17 16.80 8.34
N ILE A 13 -1.06 17.78 8.20
CA ILE A 13 -2.35 17.60 7.51
C ILE A 13 -2.15 17.23 6.04
N LEU A 14 -1.24 17.91 5.33
CA LEU A 14 -0.95 17.61 3.92
C LEU A 14 -0.44 16.18 3.73
N ILE A 15 0.43 15.70 4.62
CA ILE A 15 0.93 14.31 4.58
C ILE A 15 -0.20 13.31 4.82
N ILE A 16 -1.11 13.59 5.77
CA ILE A 16 -2.32 12.76 5.96
C ILE A 16 -3.15 12.74 4.68
N ILE A 17 -3.36 13.89 4.02
CA ILE A 17 -4.09 13.96 2.76
C ILE A 17 -3.40 13.13 1.67
N LEU A 18 -2.07 13.16 1.57
CA LEU A 18 -1.32 12.37 0.59
C LEU A 18 -1.48 10.86 0.82
N PHE A 19 -1.31 10.39 2.06
CA PHE A 19 -1.47 8.97 2.37
C PHE A 19 -2.93 8.50 2.31
N LEU A 20 -3.88 9.36 2.69
CA LEU A 20 -5.32 9.07 2.51
C LEU A 20 -5.68 9.01 1.03
N GLY A 21 -5.17 9.95 0.23
CA GLY A 21 -5.33 9.96 -1.22
C GLY A 21 -4.79 8.68 -1.84
N TYR A 22 -3.57 8.27 -1.48
CA TYR A 22 -3.01 6.97 -1.88
C TYR A 22 -3.94 5.81 -1.48
N SER A 23 -4.39 5.77 -0.22
CA SER A 23 -5.26 4.70 0.27
C SER A 23 -6.63 4.63 -0.42
N LEU A 24 -7.12 5.74 -0.98
CA LEU A 24 -8.38 5.79 -1.73
C LEU A 24 -8.19 5.46 -3.21
N LEU A 25 -7.08 5.92 -3.79
CA LEU A 25 -6.79 5.77 -5.21
C LEU A 25 -6.19 4.40 -5.52
N ASP A 26 -5.11 4.01 -4.84
CA ASP A 26 -4.51 2.69 -5.05
C ASP A 26 -5.27 1.59 -4.29
N GLY A 27 -6.16 1.96 -3.36
CA GLY A 27 -6.95 1.00 -2.58
C GLY A 27 -7.86 0.13 -3.44
N PHE A 28 -8.50 0.68 -4.47
CA PHE A 28 -9.27 -0.14 -5.41
C PHE A 28 -8.38 -0.97 -6.34
N ASP A 29 -7.20 -0.47 -6.72
CA ASP A 29 -6.25 -1.22 -7.56
C ASP A 29 -5.73 -2.47 -6.82
N LEU A 30 -5.29 -2.29 -5.58
CA LEU A 30 -4.89 -3.38 -4.70
C LEU A 30 -6.06 -4.33 -4.42
N GLY A 31 -7.27 -3.77 -4.25
CA GLY A 31 -8.50 -4.54 -4.09
C GLY A 31 -8.80 -5.45 -5.28
N ILE A 32 -8.79 -4.90 -6.50
CA ILE A 32 -8.98 -5.64 -7.75
C ILE A 32 -7.90 -6.71 -7.92
N GLY A 33 -6.63 -6.35 -7.72
CA GLY A 33 -5.51 -7.29 -7.83
C GLY A 33 -5.64 -8.47 -6.86
N THR A 34 -6.10 -8.21 -5.63
CA THR A 34 -6.32 -9.25 -4.62
C THR A 34 -7.55 -10.11 -4.91
N LEU A 35 -8.64 -9.49 -5.37
CA LEU A 35 -9.92 -10.16 -5.62
C LEU A 35 -9.95 -10.94 -6.94
N LEU A 36 -9.01 -10.69 -7.85
CA LEU A 36 -8.99 -11.24 -9.21
C LEU A 36 -9.43 -12.72 -9.34
N PRO A 37 -8.89 -13.70 -8.58
CA PRO A 37 -9.31 -15.10 -8.70
C PRO A 37 -10.72 -15.39 -8.13
N PHE A 38 -11.22 -14.51 -7.25
CA PHE A 38 -12.51 -14.67 -6.59
C PHE A 38 -13.65 -14.13 -7.45
N ILE A 39 -13.45 -12.99 -8.12
CA ILE A 39 -14.49 -12.33 -8.91
C ILE A 39 -14.31 -12.50 -10.43
N GLY A 40 -13.11 -12.78 -10.93
CA GLY A 40 -12.85 -13.11 -12.33
C GLY A 40 -12.70 -14.62 -12.54
N LYS A 41 -13.72 -15.28 -13.10
CA LYS A 41 -13.71 -16.73 -13.35
C LYS A 41 -13.24 -17.07 -14.75
N LYS A 42 -13.53 -16.22 -15.72
CA LYS A 42 -13.12 -16.38 -17.13
C LYS A 42 -11.99 -15.42 -17.51
N LYS A 43 -11.31 -15.69 -18.61
CA LYS A 43 -10.22 -14.83 -19.12
C LYS A 43 -10.74 -13.42 -19.37
N GLU A 44 -11.91 -13.32 -20.02
CA GLU A 44 -12.54 -12.06 -20.39
C GLU A 44 -12.91 -11.21 -19.18
N GLU A 45 -13.44 -11.84 -18.13
CA GLU A 45 -13.78 -11.16 -16.86
C GLU A 45 -12.53 -10.61 -16.16
N LYS A 46 -11.45 -11.41 -16.12
CA LYS A 46 -10.16 -10.97 -15.57
C LYS A 46 -9.54 -9.84 -16.39
N ASP A 47 -9.67 -9.90 -17.71
CA ASP A 47 -9.17 -8.87 -18.62
C ASP A 47 -9.91 -7.55 -18.40
N ILE A 48 -11.24 -7.58 -18.26
CA ILE A 48 -12.03 -6.38 -17.92
C ILE A 48 -11.54 -5.75 -16.61
N LEU A 49 -11.36 -6.56 -15.56
CA LEU A 49 -10.93 -6.07 -14.26
C LEU A 49 -9.53 -5.45 -14.30
N ILE A 50 -8.54 -6.12 -14.92
CA ILE A 50 -7.16 -5.61 -14.99
C ILE A 50 -7.08 -4.38 -15.90
N ASN A 51 -7.77 -4.39 -17.05
CA ASN A 51 -7.80 -3.25 -17.96
C ASN A 51 -8.52 -2.04 -17.35
N SER A 52 -9.43 -2.25 -16.38
CA SER A 52 -10.10 -1.14 -15.69
C SER A 52 -9.15 -0.32 -14.83
N ILE A 53 -8.09 -0.94 -14.27
CA ILE A 53 -7.08 -0.29 -13.44
C ILE A 53 -5.81 0.10 -14.22
N GLY A 54 -5.55 -0.56 -15.35
CA GLY A 54 -4.37 -0.36 -16.21
C GLY A 54 -4.02 1.12 -16.50
N PRO A 55 -4.98 1.98 -16.88
CA PRO A 55 -4.69 3.38 -17.19
C PRO A 55 -4.38 4.28 -15.98
N VAL A 56 -4.63 3.85 -14.75
CA VAL A 56 -4.61 4.72 -13.56
C VAL A 56 -3.64 4.28 -12.46
N TRP A 57 -3.33 2.98 -12.36
CA TRP A 57 -2.56 2.43 -11.23
C TRP A 57 -1.18 3.08 -11.05
N ASP A 58 -0.46 3.35 -12.15
CA ASP A 58 0.88 3.94 -12.11
C ASP A 58 0.81 5.39 -11.58
N GLY A 59 -0.24 6.13 -11.95
CA GLY A 59 -0.52 7.46 -11.41
C GLY A 59 -0.91 7.43 -9.93
N ASN A 60 -1.60 6.39 -9.48
CA ASN A 60 -2.00 6.24 -8.09
C ASN A 60 -0.79 5.99 -7.18
N GLU A 61 0.22 5.24 -7.64
CA GLU A 61 1.48 5.01 -6.91
C GLU A 61 2.28 6.31 -6.67
N VAL A 62 2.13 7.32 -7.53
CA VAL A 62 2.79 8.62 -7.34
C VAL A 62 2.35 9.28 -6.02
N TRP A 63 1.13 9.01 -5.54
CA TRP A 63 0.66 9.53 -4.25
C TRP A 63 1.46 8.97 -3.08
N LEU A 64 1.81 7.68 -3.12
CA LEU A 64 2.66 7.05 -2.12
C LEU A 64 4.06 7.66 -2.14
N VAL A 65 4.66 7.77 -3.33
CA VAL A 65 6.02 8.33 -3.50
C VAL A 65 6.06 9.78 -3.02
N THR A 66 5.05 10.57 -3.38
CA THR A 66 4.91 11.97 -2.94
C THR A 66 4.71 12.05 -1.44
N GLY A 67 3.88 11.19 -0.84
CA GLY A 67 3.68 11.12 0.61
C GLY A 67 4.98 10.81 1.36
N ALA A 68 5.75 9.84 0.89
CA ALA A 68 7.06 9.51 1.44
C ALA A 68 8.07 10.67 1.27
N GLY A 69 8.10 11.31 0.11
CA GLY A 69 8.96 12.48 -0.15
C GLY A 69 8.58 13.70 0.69
N ALA A 70 7.29 13.96 0.87
CA ALA A 70 6.79 15.01 1.75
C ALA A 70 7.14 14.74 3.21
N LEU A 71 7.06 13.48 3.66
CA LEU A 71 7.50 13.07 4.99
C LEU A 71 9.00 13.30 5.18
N PHE A 72 9.82 12.95 4.18
CA PHE A 72 11.26 13.24 4.19
C PHE A 72 11.56 14.74 4.27
N ALA A 73 10.84 15.56 3.51
CA ALA A 73 11.05 17.01 3.46
C ALA A 73 10.58 17.74 4.73
N ALA A 74 9.40 17.39 5.24
CA ALA A 74 8.77 18.11 6.36
C ALA A 74 9.12 17.51 7.74
N PHE A 75 9.30 16.19 7.84
CA PHE A 75 9.59 15.47 9.09
C PHE A 75 10.70 14.41 8.89
N PRO A 76 11.94 14.85 8.59
CA PRO A 76 13.04 13.96 8.19
C PRO A 76 13.37 12.89 9.24
N GLN A 77 13.24 13.21 10.53
CA GLN A 77 13.48 12.23 11.61
C GLN A 77 12.41 11.15 11.65
N ALA A 78 11.13 11.50 11.43
CA ALA A 78 10.06 10.51 11.34
C ALA A 78 10.24 9.62 10.10
N TYR A 79 10.64 10.20 8.96
CA TYR A 79 11.00 9.44 7.77
C TYR A 79 12.15 8.45 8.05
N ALA A 80 13.25 8.93 8.63
CA ALA A 80 14.43 8.11 8.92
C ALA A 80 14.08 6.97 9.87
N THR A 81 13.41 7.25 10.99
CA THR A 81 13.01 6.24 11.98
C THR A 81 12.04 5.21 11.38
N ALA A 82 11.04 5.63 10.60
CA ALA A 82 10.09 4.71 10.00
C ALA A 82 10.76 3.79 8.97
N PHE A 83 11.53 4.34 8.02
CA PHE A 83 12.14 3.55 6.94
C PHE A 83 13.30 2.67 7.41
N SER A 84 14.07 3.11 8.41
CA SER A 84 15.15 2.29 9.00
C SER A 84 14.62 1.27 10.01
N GLY A 85 13.68 1.67 10.88
CA GLY A 85 13.10 0.77 11.88
C GLY A 85 12.24 -0.33 11.25
N PHE A 86 11.50 0.00 10.19
CA PHE A 86 10.68 -0.96 9.47
C PHE A 86 11.39 -1.56 8.26
N TYR A 87 12.72 -1.45 8.18
CA TYR A 87 13.50 -1.83 7.00
C TYR A 87 13.06 -3.14 6.31
N PRO A 88 13.02 -4.31 7.00
CA PRO A 88 12.58 -5.55 6.35
C PRO A 88 11.13 -5.48 5.83
N ALA A 89 10.22 -4.82 6.55
CA ALA A 89 8.85 -4.64 6.10
C ALA A 89 8.77 -3.70 4.88
N MET A 90 9.55 -2.61 4.86
CA MET A 90 9.62 -1.68 3.74
C MET A 90 10.19 -2.33 2.48
N ILE A 91 11.21 -3.20 2.62
CA ILE A 91 11.74 -3.99 1.51
C ILE A 91 10.68 -4.96 0.97
N LEU A 92 9.92 -5.61 1.84
CA LEU A 92 8.82 -6.48 1.41
C LEU A 92 7.73 -5.71 0.67
N VAL A 93 7.34 -4.51 1.15
CA VAL A 93 6.41 -3.62 0.44
C VAL A 93 6.97 -3.24 -0.92
N LEU A 94 8.23 -2.81 -1.00
CA LEU A 94 8.86 -2.44 -2.26
C LEU A 94 8.80 -3.57 -3.29
N PHE A 95 9.18 -4.79 -2.89
CA PHE A 95 9.07 -5.96 -3.77
C PHE A 95 7.62 -6.26 -4.14
N ALA A 96 6.68 -6.16 -3.20
CA ALA A 96 5.26 -6.38 -3.46
C ALA A 96 4.74 -5.43 -4.54
N LEU A 97 5.09 -4.14 -4.48
CA LEU A 97 4.69 -3.13 -5.46
C LEU A 97 5.39 -3.32 -6.82
N ILE A 98 6.70 -3.64 -6.83
CA ILE A 98 7.42 -3.96 -8.08
C ILE A 98 6.79 -5.17 -8.78
N PHE A 99 6.55 -6.24 -8.04
CA PHE A 99 5.97 -7.46 -8.60
C PHE A 99 4.53 -7.25 -9.05
N ARG A 100 3.76 -6.39 -8.37
CA ARG A 100 2.42 -5.95 -8.81
C ARG A 100 2.50 -5.27 -10.17
N ALA A 101 3.32 -4.23 -10.30
CA ALA A 101 3.53 -3.47 -11.53
C ALA A 101 3.94 -4.37 -12.70
N VAL A 102 4.99 -5.18 -12.50
CA VAL A 102 5.48 -6.12 -13.52
C VAL A 102 4.40 -7.13 -13.92
N SER A 103 3.59 -7.60 -12.98
CA SER A 103 2.54 -8.57 -13.27
C SER A 103 1.45 -8.02 -14.19
N ILE A 104 1.07 -6.75 -14.04
CA ILE A 104 0.07 -6.11 -14.91
C ILE A 104 0.61 -6.06 -16.35
N GLU A 105 1.83 -5.55 -16.53
CA GLU A 105 2.46 -5.39 -17.84
C GLU A 105 2.78 -6.75 -18.50
N PHE A 106 3.36 -7.69 -17.75
CA PHE A 106 3.82 -8.96 -18.32
C PHE A 106 2.65 -9.88 -18.61
N ARG A 107 1.56 -9.84 -17.82
CA ARG A 107 0.35 -10.60 -18.15
C ARG A 107 -0.20 -10.21 -19.53
N ALA A 108 -0.10 -8.94 -19.93
CA ALA A 108 -0.58 -8.48 -21.23
C ALA A 108 0.29 -8.96 -22.40
N HIS A 109 1.56 -9.29 -22.17
CA HIS A 109 2.54 -9.63 -23.21
C HIS A 109 3.01 -11.10 -23.19
N ASP A 110 2.70 -11.85 -22.13
CA ASP A 110 3.14 -13.23 -21.90
C ASP A 110 1.96 -14.15 -21.60
N GLU A 111 1.18 -14.46 -22.65
CA GLU A 111 -0.02 -15.28 -22.53
C GLU A 111 0.26 -16.68 -21.94
N ALA A 112 1.42 -17.27 -22.26
CA ALA A 112 1.79 -18.61 -21.81
C ALA A 112 1.96 -18.69 -20.27
N ARG A 113 2.39 -17.59 -19.63
CA ARG A 113 2.57 -17.50 -18.18
C ARG A 113 1.62 -16.51 -17.51
N ALA A 114 0.53 -16.12 -18.18
CA ALA A 114 -0.48 -15.20 -17.62
C ALA A 114 -0.97 -15.66 -16.23
N TRP A 115 -1.17 -16.97 -16.02
CA TRP A 115 -1.57 -17.53 -14.72
C TRP A 115 -0.57 -17.28 -13.59
N LEU A 116 0.73 -17.21 -13.91
CA LEU A 116 1.78 -16.91 -12.94
C LEU A 116 1.73 -15.43 -12.56
N TRP A 117 1.63 -14.55 -13.56
CA TRP A 117 1.50 -13.12 -13.36
C TRP A 117 0.23 -12.76 -12.58
N GLU A 118 -0.88 -13.46 -12.80
CA GLU A 118 -2.09 -13.31 -11.98
C GLU A 118 -1.86 -13.68 -10.51
N LYS A 119 -1.10 -14.75 -10.21
CA LYS A 119 -0.76 -15.11 -8.81
C LYS A 119 0.17 -14.10 -8.17
N VAL A 120 1.14 -13.59 -8.92
CA VAL A 120 2.10 -12.59 -8.44
C VAL A 120 1.37 -11.26 -8.19
N LEU A 121 0.43 -10.87 -9.06
CA LEU A 121 -0.47 -9.73 -8.85
C LEU A 121 -1.26 -9.85 -7.55
N VAL A 122 -1.92 -10.99 -7.32
CA VAL A 122 -2.68 -11.25 -6.08
C VAL A 122 -1.78 -11.17 -4.85
N ALA A 123 -0.62 -11.84 -4.89
CA ALA A 123 0.30 -11.87 -3.76
C ALA A 123 0.90 -10.49 -3.46
N GLY A 124 1.31 -9.74 -4.50
CA GLY A 124 1.84 -8.39 -4.36
C GLY A 124 0.81 -7.43 -3.78
N SER A 125 -0.41 -7.42 -4.34
CA SER A 125 -1.48 -6.54 -3.86
C SER A 125 -1.89 -6.84 -2.42
N LEU A 126 -2.06 -8.12 -2.07
CA LEU A 126 -2.43 -8.54 -0.72
C LEU A 126 -1.32 -8.20 0.30
N LEU A 127 -0.06 -8.49 -0.05
CA LEU A 127 1.08 -8.27 0.83
C LEU A 127 1.28 -6.77 1.09
N ALA A 128 1.21 -5.94 0.07
CA ALA A 128 1.31 -4.49 0.20
C ALA A 128 0.21 -3.94 1.13
N ALA A 129 -1.06 -4.30 0.88
CA ALA A 129 -2.19 -3.86 1.68
C ALA A 129 -2.08 -4.27 3.16
N LEU A 130 -1.66 -5.53 3.41
CA LEU A 130 -1.46 -6.03 4.77
C LEU A 130 -0.34 -5.28 5.49
N LEU A 131 0.82 -5.10 4.84
CA LEU A 131 1.98 -4.46 5.45
C LEU A 131 1.76 -2.96 5.70
N PHE A 132 1.05 -2.25 4.82
CA PHE A 132 0.69 -0.86 5.08
C PHE A 132 -0.24 -0.71 6.29
N GLY A 133 -1.25 -1.59 6.42
CA GLY A 133 -2.11 -1.61 7.60
C GLY A 133 -1.32 -1.92 8.88
N ILE A 134 -0.39 -2.87 8.84
CA ILE A 134 0.50 -3.18 9.97
C ILE A 134 1.41 -2.00 10.31
N ALA A 135 1.96 -1.30 9.31
CA ALA A 135 2.80 -0.13 9.51
C ALA A 135 2.01 0.99 10.20
N LEU A 136 0.80 1.31 9.72
CA LEU A 136 -0.08 2.28 10.35
C LEU A 136 -0.46 1.86 11.78
N GLY A 137 -0.77 0.59 11.98
CA GLY A 137 -1.05 0.03 13.30
C GLY A 137 0.12 0.16 14.28
N ASN A 138 1.37 0.01 13.81
CA ASN A 138 2.55 0.23 14.64
C ASN A 138 2.76 1.71 14.97
N VAL A 139 2.49 2.62 14.03
CA VAL A 139 2.57 4.07 14.30
C VAL A 139 1.53 4.48 15.35
N ILE A 140 0.30 3.96 15.26
CA ILE A 140 -0.78 4.27 16.20
C ILE A 140 -0.56 3.60 17.57
N TYR A 141 -0.18 2.32 17.59
CA TYR A 141 0.03 1.56 18.83
C TYR A 141 1.33 1.94 19.55
N GLY A 142 2.29 2.50 18.81
CA GLY A 142 3.60 2.88 19.30
C GLY A 142 4.69 1.87 18.91
N VAL A 143 5.85 2.42 18.55
CA VAL A 143 7.05 1.70 18.14
C VAL A 143 8.08 1.80 19.26
N PRO A 144 8.77 0.72 19.66
CA PRO A 144 9.84 0.80 20.65
C PRO A 144 11.05 1.53 20.05
N LEU A 145 11.25 2.77 20.49
CA LEU A 145 12.36 3.63 20.12
C LEU A 145 13.25 3.89 21.35
N ASP A 146 14.55 3.98 21.14
CA ASP A 146 15.48 4.44 22.18
C ASP A 146 15.54 5.98 22.26
N TYR A 147 16.46 6.49 23.10
CA TYR A 147 16.68 7.93 23.26
C TYR A 147 17.16 8.63 21.97
N ASN A 148 17.82 7.90 21.07
CA ASN A 148 18.29 8.40 19.79
C ASN A 148 17.22 8.32 18.68
N MET A 149 15.99 7.89 19.02
CA MET A 149 14.90 7.63 18.08
C MET A 149 15.19 6.48 17.11
N GLU A 150 16.06 5.55 17.51
CA GLU A 150 16.37 4.34 16.77
C GLU A 150 15.43 3.20 17.20
N PHE A 151 15.02 2.39 16.23
CA PHE A 151 14.17 1.24 16.50
C PHE A 151 14.95 0.14 17.20
N THR A 152 14.46 -0.29 18.36
CA THR A 152 15.10 -1.32 19.19
C THR A 152 14.45 -2.70 19.06
N GLY A 153 13.41 -2.82 18.24
CA GLY A 153 12.69 -4.06 18.02
C GLY A 153 13.28 -4.92 16.91
N THR A 154 12.53 -5.96 16.54
CA THR A 154 12.81 -6.80 15.37
C THR A 154 11.62 -6.78 14.42
N PHE A 155 11.73 -7.43 13.26
CA PHE A 155 10.59 -7.59 12.35
C PHE A 155 9.36 -8.20 13.04
N LEU A 156 9.54 -9.17 13.94
CA LEU A 156 8.43 -9.78 14.67
C LEU A 156 7.74 -8.81 15.64
N THR A 157 8.46 -7.79 16.12
CA THR A 157 7.86 -6.71 16.92
C THR A 157 6.82 -5.91 16.13
N LEU A 158 6.96 -5.85 14.80
CA LEU A 158 5.96 -5.20 13.95
C LEU A 158 4.68 -6.03 13.83
N LEU A 159 4.78 -7.35 14.01
CA LEU A 159 3.67 -8.30 13.91
C LEU A 159 2.99 -8.56 15.27
N ARG A 160 2.97 -7.55 16.15
CA ARG A 160 2.21 -7.63 17.41
C ARG A 160 0.70 -7.71 17.12
N PRO A 161 -0.11 -8.26 18.04
CA PRO A 161 -1.53 -8.48 17.81
C PRO A 161 -2.30 -7.21 17.40
N VAL A 162 -2.03 -6.07 18.03
CA VAL A 162 -2.73 -4.81 17.70
C VAL A 162 -2.40 -4.34 16.28
N PRO A 163 -1.12 -4.15 15.87
CA PRO A 163 -0.80 -3.84 14.47
C PRO A 163 -1.32 -4.86 13.44
N LEU A 164 -1.33 -6.16 13.77
CA LEU A 164 -1.91 -7.18 12.88
C LEU A 164 -3.40 -6.97 12.63
N LEU A 165 -4.16 -6.54 13.65
CA LEU A 165 -5.58 -6.20 13.46
C LEU A 165 -5.74 -5.04 12.49
N PHE A 166 -4.90 -4.00 12.58
CA PHE A 166 -4.89 -2.91 11.59
C PHE A 166 -4.54 -3.41 10.17
N GLY A 167 -3.61 -4.35 10.05
CA GLY A 167 -3.31 -5.04 8.80
C GLY A 167 -4.53 -5.73 8.20
N ILE A 168 -5.22 -6.55 8.99
CA ILE A 168 -6.42 -7.27 8.57
C ILE A 168 -7.55 -6.29 8.21
N THR A 169 -7.75 -5.24 9.00
CA THR A 169 -8.73 -4.19 8.71
C THR A 169 -8.39 -3.44 7.42
N GLY A 170 -7.12 -3.13 7.18
CA GLY A 170 -6.65 -2.52 5.94
C GLY A 170 -6.94 -3.39 4.71
N VAL A 171 -6.67 -4.69 4.80
CA VAL A 171 -7.03 -5.67 3.76
C VAL A 171 -8.56 -5.70 3.57
N ALA A 172 -9.35 -5.76 4.64
CA ALA A 172 -10.81 -5.74 4.50
C ALA A 172 -11.31 -4.45 3.80
N ALA A 173 -10.71 -3.30 4.11
CA ALA A 173 -11.06 -2.02 3.52
C ALA A 173 -10.74 -1.97 2.01
N ILE A 174 -9.55 -2.42 1.58
CA ILE A 174 -9.21 -2.43 0.15
C ILE A 174 -10.02 -3.47 -0.64
N LEU A 175 -10.36 -4.61 -0.04
CA LEU A 175 -11.25 -5.60 -0.66
C LEU A 175 -12.64 -5.00 -0.90
N LEU A 176 -13.17 -4.24 0.06
CA LEU A 176 -14.43 -3.52 -0.10
C LEU A 176 -14.35 -2.48 -1.24
N GLN A 177 -13.25 -1.70 -1.30
CA GLN A 177 -13.05 -0.72 -2.37
C GLN A 177 -12.93 -1.40 -3.74
N GLY A 178 -12.12 -2.45 -3.86
CA GLY A 178 -11.96 -3.21 -5.10
C GLY A 178 -13.24 -3.88 -5.57
N ALA A 179 -14.03 -4.45 -4.66
CA ALA A 179 -15.33 -5.02 -4.99
C ALA A 179 -16.33 -3.94 -5.47
N SER A 180 -16.39 -2.81 -4.77
CA SER A 180 -17.23 -1.68 -5.16
C SER A 180 -16.83 -1.12 -6.54
N TYR A 181 -15.53 -1.01 -6.79
CA TYR A 181 -15.00 -0.56 -8.08
C TYR A 181 -15.27 -1.55 -9.20
N ALA A 182 -15.14 -2.87 -8.93
CA ALA A 182 -15.45 -3.92 -9.90
C ALA A 182 -16.90 -3.79 -10.38
N VAL A 183 -17.86 -3.67 -9.46
CA VAL A 183 -19.28 -3.50 -9.79
C VAL A 183 -19.49 -2.31 -10.73
N LEU A 184 -18.86 -1.16 -10.44
CA LEU A 184 -18.98 0.05 -11.27
C LEU A 184 -18.36 -0.09 -12.68
N LYS A 185 -17.48 -1.07 -12.90
CA LYS A 185 -16.75 -1.24 -14.18
C LYS A 185 -17.22 -2.45 -14.99
N THR A 186 -17.96 -3.36 -14.38
CA THR A 186 -18.46 -4.58 -15.03
C THR A 186 -19.94 -4.52 -15.43
N GLU A 187 -20.62 -3.40 -15.15
CA GLU A 187 -21.96 -3.08 -15.67
C GLU A 187 -21.93 -2.46 -17.07
#